data_AF-A0A4Q3WVK3-F1
#
_entry.id   AF-A0A4Q3WVK3-F1
#
_cell.length_a   1.000
_cell.length_b   1.000
_cell.length_c   1.000
_cell.angle_alpha   90.00
_cell.angle_beta   90.00
_cell.angle_gamma   90.00
#
_symmetry.space_group_name_H-M   'P 1'
#
loop_
_entity.id
_entity.type
_entity.pdbx_description
1 polymer ?
#
loop_
_entity_poly.entity_id
_entity_poly.type
_entity_poly.pdbx_seq_one_letter_code
_entity_poly.pdbx_strand_id
1 'polypeptide(L)'
;MTGSVRLADFIRANIEPIVEEWVKFALTRTPASESMTHLALRDHIVELLAFIADDIESTQTHNEQVEKSQGLGSAEGEFTRSAAEIHAALRLADGFNIDQMVSEYRALRASVVKQWTGANPALSTTDLDDMTRFNEAIDQAMTESVAEYT
;
A
#
# COMPACT_ATOMS: atom_id res chain seq x y z
N MET A 1 10.79 12.27 -26.68
CA MET A 1 9.64 12.05 -25.80
C MET A 1 10.11 11.12 -24.70
N THR A 2 10.43 11.66 -23.53
CA THR A 2 10.60 10.82 -22.33
C THR A 2 9.21 10.33 -21.97
N GLY A 3 8.98 9.02 -22.04
CA GLY A 3 7.68 8.44 -21.69
C GLY A 3 7.31 8.75 -20.23
N SER A 4 6.01 8.89 -19.96
CA SER A 4 5.46 8.89 -18.59
C SER A 4 5.87 7.58 -17.90
N VAL A 5 6.36 7.65 -16.66
CA VAL A 5 6.66 6.46 -15.87
C VAL A 5 5.36 5.99 -15.24
N ARG A 6 4.92 4.77 -15.58
CA ARG A 6 3.74 4.11 -15.01
C ARG A 6 3.88 3.99 -13.49
N LEU A 7 2.77 3.99 -12.75
CA LEU A 7 2.83 4.04 -11.28
C LEU A 7 3.49 2.79 -10.68
N ALA A 8 3.19 1.60 -11.21
CA ALA A 8 3.79 0.36 -10.76
C ALA A 8 5.32 0.35 -10.95
N ASP A 9 5.79 0.78 -12.14
CA ASP A 9 7.22 0.95 -12.42
C ASP A 9 7.87 1.97 -11.48
N PHE A 10 7.19 3.08 -11.21
CA PHE A 10 7.67 4.10 -10.28
C PHE A 10 7.83 3.53 -8.87
N ILE A 11 6.84 2.80 -8.36
CA ILE A 11 6.89 2.17 -7.02
C ILE A 11 8.10 1.24 -6.94
N ARG A 12 8.27 0.34 -7.90
CA ARG A 12 9.38 -0.64 -7.91
C ARG A 12 10.75 0.03 -8.01
N ALA A 13 10.87 1.12 -8.78
CA ALA A 13 12.11 1.85 -8.96
C ALA A 13 12.46 2.80 -7.79
N ASN A 14 11.50 3.11 -6.91
CA ASN A 14 11.65 4.12 -5.85
C ASN A 14 11.24 3.58 -4.47
N ILE A 15 11.42 2.28 -4.23
CA ILE A 15 11.09 1.65 -2.94
C ILE A 15 11.79 2.38 -1.79
N GLU A 16 13.11 2.62 -1.88
CA GLU A 16 13.86 3.24 -0.79
C GLU A 16 13.36 4.66 -0.45
N PRO A 17 13.23 5.61 -1.41
CA PRO A 17 12.65 6.93 -1.13
C PRO A 17 11.23 6.89 -0.56
N ILE A 18 10.36 5.98 -1.03
CA ILE A 18 9.00 5.83 -0.52
C ILE A 18 9.03 5.36 0.94
N VAL A 19 9.83 4.32 1.21
CA VAL A 19 9.93 3.74 2.56
C VAL A 19 10.56 4.71 3.55
N GLU A 20 11.58 5.49 3.15
CA GLU A 20 12.17 6.50 4.03
C GLU A 20 11.16 7.59 4.47
N GLU A 21 10.31 8.07 3.56
CA GLU A 21 9.27 9.05 3.89
C GLU A 21 8.18 8.43 4.77
N TRP A 22 7.79 7.18 4.49
CA TRP A 22 6.82 6.46 5.31
C TRP A 22 7.36 6.13 6.72
N VAL A 23 8.62 5.71 6.88
CA VAL A 23 9.21 5.40 8.19
C VAL A 23 9.27 6.65 9.07
N LYS A 24 9.58 7.81 8.50
CA LYS A 24 9.53 9.10 9.23
C LYS A 24 8.15 9.36 9.82
N PHE A 25 7.08 8.96 9.13
CA PHE A 25 5.72 9.00 9.68
C PHE A 25 5.48 7.92 10.73
N ALA A 26 5.83 6.65 10.45
CA ALA A 26 5.57 5.52 11.35
C ALA A 26 6.22 5.72 12.74
N LEU A 27 7.42 6.29 12.79
CA LEU A 27 8.13 6.62 14.03
C LEU A 27 7.42 7.66 14.92
N THR A 28 6.42 8.38 14.39
CA THR A 28 5.60 9.31 15.18
C THR A 28 4.47 8.62 15.96
N ARG A 29 4.25 7.32 15.75
CA ARG A 29 3.14 6.55 16.35
C ARG A 29 3.52 5.95 17.71
N THR A 30 3.86 6.80 18.66
CA THR A 30 4.17 6.41 20.04
C THR A 30 2.92 6.00 20.83
N PRO A 31 3.02 5.07 21.80
CA PRO A 31 4.23 4.38 22.23
C PRO A 31 4.58 3.15 21.38
N ALA A 32 3.68 2.70 20.49
CA ALA A 32 3.84 1.46 19.75
C ALA A 32 5.10 1.42 18.86
N SER A 33 5.49 2.56 18.27
CA SER A 33 6.72 2.65 17.48
C SER A 33 8.01 2.58 18.30
N GLU A 34 7.97 2.70 19.63
CA GLU A 34 9.17 2.74 20.49
C GLU A 34 9.83 1.36 20.66
N SER A 35 9.07 0.28 20.52
CA SER A 35 9.55 -1.11 20.59
C SER A 35 10.08 -1.65 19.27
N MET A 36 9.82 -0.96 18.15
CA MET A 36 10.14 -1.46 16.81
C MET A 36 11.53 -1.07 16.35
N THR A 37 12.22 -2.00 15.67
CA THR A 37 13.45 -1.67 14.95
C THR A 37 13.14 -1.02 13.61
N HIS A 38 14.03 -0.13 13.15
CA HIS A 38 13.92 0.47 11.81
C HIS A 38 13.90 -0.59 10.69
N LEU A 39 14.56 -1.74 10.91
CA LEU A 39 14.56 -2.85 9.96
C LEU A 39 13.18 -3.53 9.88
N ALA A 40 12.55 -3.82 11.02
CA ALA A 40 11.21 -4.40 11.06
C ALA A 40 10.16 -3.50 10.40
N LEU A 41 10.23 -2.18 10.64
CA LEU A 41 9.36 -1.21 9.97
C LEU A 41 9.56 -1.22 8.45
N ARG A 42 10.81 -1.38 7.99
CA ARG A 42 11.17 -1.35 6.56
C ARG A 42 10.73 -2.62 5.82
N ASP A 43 10.93 -3.79 6.40
CA ASP A 43 10.72 -5.04 5.65
C ASP A 43 9.24 -5.25 5.32
N HIS A 44 8.33 -5.01 6.27
CA HIS A 44 6.89 -5.22 6.04
C HIS A 44 6.31 -4.26 4.99
N ILE A 45 6.80 -3.03 4.93
CA ILE A 45 6.29 -2.05 3.96
C ILE A 45 6.78 -2.33 2.54
N VAL A 46 7.92 -2.98 2.37
CA VAL A 46 8.44 -3.38 1.04
C VAL A 46 7.56 -4.46 0.42
N GLU A 47 7.15 -5.47 1.21
CA GLU A 47 6.23 -6.51 0.74
C GLU A 47 4.87 -5.93 0.34
N LEU A 48 4.35 -4.98 1.12
CA LEU A 48 3.11 -4.30 0.78
C LEU A 48 3.22 -3.46 -0.50
N LEU A 49 4.33 -2.76 -0.72
CA LEU A 49 4.58 -2.02 -1.95
C LEU A 49 4.69 -2.93 -3.17
N ALA A 50 5.32 -4.11 -3.03
CA ALA A 50 5.39 -5.11 -4.09
C ALA A 50 4.00 -5.63 -4.44
N PHE A 51 3.21 -6.02 -3.43
CA PHE A 51 1.82 -6.43 -3.60
C PHE A 51 1.00 -5.38 -4.37
N ILE A 52 1.09 -4.11 -3.96
CA ILE A 52 0.37 -3.02 -4.62
C ILE A 52 0.82 -2.83 -6.08
N ALA A 53 2.13 -2.89 -6.35
CA ALA A 53 2.64 -2.73 -7.72
C ALA A 53 2.19 -3.88 -8.63
N ASP A 54 2.18 -5.11 -8.13
CA ASP A 54 1.71 -6.28 -8.86
C ASP A 54 0.19 -6.21 -9.10
N ASP A 55 -0.57 -5.72 -8.12
CA ASP A 55 -2.02 -5.56 -8.25
C ASP A 55 -2.42 -4.50 -9.29
N ILE A 56 -1.69 -3.38 -9.35
CA ILE A 56 -1.91 -2.34 -10.38
C ILE A 56 -1.85 -2.94 -11.79
N GLU A 57 -0.93 -3.87 -12.01
CA GLU A 57 -0.70 -4.51 -13.31
C GLU A 57 -1.53 -5.78 -13.54
N SER A 58 -2.23 -6.25 -12.50
CA SER A 58 -3.12 -7.41 -12.60
C SER A 58 -4.23 -7.17 -13.63
N THR A 59 -4.55 -8.21 -14.39
CA THR A 59 -5.69 -8.16 -15.31
C THR A 59 -6.98 -8.29 -14.51
N GLN A 60 -7.90 -7.36 -14.72
CA GLN A 60 -9.25 -7.41 -14.16
C GLN A 60 -10.27 -7.04 -15.24
N THR A 61 -11.38 -7.75 -15.23
CA THR A 61 -12.60 -7.38 -15.95
C THR A 61 -13.25 -6.18 -15.29
N HIS A 62 -14.16 -5.51 -16.01
CA HIS A 62 -14.92 -4.39 -15.45
C HIS A 62 -15.70 -4.79 -14.19
N ASN A 63 -16.26 -6.00 -14.15
CA ASN A 63 -17.01 -6.48 -12.99
C ASN A 63 -16.10 -6.70 -11.78
N GLU A 64 -14.95 -7.35 -11.98
CA GLU A 64 -13.96 -7.54 -10.90
C GLU A 64 -13.47 -6.21 -10.34
N GLN A 65 -13.25 -5.21 -11.21
CA GLN A 65 -12.88 -3.88 -10.79
C GLN A 65 -13.97 -3.21 -9.93
N VAL A 66 -15.24 -3.31 -10.35
CA VAL A 66 -16.37 -2.78 -9.58
C VAL A 66 -16.49 -3.47 -8.22
N GLU A 67 -16.44 -4.81 -8.20
CA GLU A 67 -16.49 -5.60 -6.97
C GLU A 67 -15.36 -5.22 -6.02
N LYS A 68 -14.12 -5.14 -6.52
CA LYS A 68 -12.95 -4.73 -5.75
C LYS A 68 -13.10 -3.32 -5.16
N SER A 69 -13.54 -2.35 -5.96
CA SER A 69 -13.77 -0.97 -5.50
C SER A 69 -14.84 -0.85 -4.40
N GLN A 70 -15.69 -1.86 -4.25
CA GLN A 70 -16.74 -1.93 -3.23
C GLN A 70 -16.39 -2.88 -2.07
N GLY A 71 -15.19 -3.46 -2.04
CA GLY A 71 -14.78 -4.44 -1.04
C GLY A 71 -15.49 -5.79 -1.17
N LEU A 72 -16.03 -6.11 -2.35
CA LEU A 72 -16.70 -7.36 -2.68
C LEU A 72 -15.82 -8.31 -3.51
N GLY A 73 -14.59 -7.89 -3.82
CA GLY A 73 -13.62 -8.70 -4.56
C GLY A 73 -13.27 -9.99 -3.82
N SER A 74 -12.87 -11.02 -4.59
CA SER A 74 -12.39 -12.28 -3.99
C SER A 74 -11.10 -12.04 -3.23
N ALA A 75 -11.01 -12.49 -1.98
CA ALA A 75 -9.76 -12.54 -1.24
C ALA A 75 -8.74 -13.40 -2.00
N GLU A 76 -7.46 -13.04 -1.95
CA GLU A 76 -6.39 -13.79 -2.62
C GLU A 76 -6.22 -15.18 -1.98
N GLY A 77 -6.94 -16.17 -2.52
CA GLY A 77 -6.78 -17.59 -2.19
C GLY A 77 -7.12 -17.92 -0.73
N GLU A 78 -8.18 -18.70 -0.51
CA GLU A 78 -8.68 -19.15 0.81
C GLU A 78 -7.62 -19.82 1.74
N PHE A 79 -6.42 -20.13 1.22
CA PHE A 79 -5.36 -20.87 1.91
C PHE A 79 -4.05 -20.10 2.11
N THR A 80 -3.95 -18.84 1.71
CA THR A 80 -2.71 -18.04 1.82
C THR A 80 -3.00 -16.67 2.41
N ARG A 81 -2.25 -16.28 3.44
CA ARG A 81 -2.36 -14.92 3.97
C ARG A 81 -1.82 -13.91 2.97
N SER A 82 -2.52 -12.80 2.79
CA SER A 82 -2.03 -11.68 2.00
C SER A 82 -0.91 -10.94 2.72
N ALA A 83 -0.12 -10.15 1.98
CA ALA A 83 0.88 -9.26 2.57
C ALA A 83 0.25 -8.26 3.57
N ALA A 84 -1.01 -7.86 3.32
CA ALA A 84 -1.75 -6.96 4.19
C ALA A 84 -2.15 -7.62 5.51
N GLU A 85 -2.64 -8.87 5.47
CA GLU A 85 -2.96 -9.64 6.68
C GLU A 85 -1.71 -9.93 7.52
N ILE A 86 -0.59 -10.26 6.88
CA ILE A 86 0.70 -10.47 7.56
C ILE A 86 1.15 -9.16 8.24
N HIS A 87 1.14 -8.04 7.52
CA HIS A 87 1.48 -6.72 8.06
C HIS A 87 0.59 -6.37 9.26
N ALA A 88 -0.73 -6.55 9.14
CA ALA A 88 -1.69 -6.26 10.19
C ALA A 88 -1.46 -7.10 11.45
N ALA A 89 -1.24 -8.41 11.30
CA ALA A 89 -0.95 -9.33 12.39
C ALA A 89 0.34 -8.96 13.13
N LEU A 90 1.39 -8.56 12.41
CA LEU A 90 2.65 -8.11 13.01
C LEU A 90 2.45 -6.80 13.78
N ARG A 91 1.66 -5.86 13.25
CA ARG A 91 1.33 -4.61 13.94
C ARG A 91 0.51 -4.81 15.21
N LEU A 92 -0.43 -5.74 15.18
CA LEU A 92 -1.19 -6.10 16.36
C LEU A 92 -0.27 -6.69 17.43
N ALA A 93 0.66 -7.58 17.04
CA ALA A 93 1.66 -8.16 17.94
C ALA A 93 2.62 -7.10 18.53
N ASP A 94 2.95 -6.07 17.78
CA ASP A 94 3.79 -4.94 18.21
C ASP A 94 3.02 -3.87 19.02
N GLY A 95 1.71 -4.06 19.23
CA GLY A 95 0.87 -3.19 20.07
C GLY A 95 0.31 -1.95 19.36
N PHE A 96 0.32 -1.92 18.02
CA PHE A 96 -0.43 -0.91 17.27
C PHE A 96 -1.92 -1.15 17.45
N ASN A 97 -2.70 -0.08 17.58
CA ASN A 97 -4.14 -0.15 17.45
C ASN A 97 -4.59 0.06 16.00
N ILE A 98 -5.86 -0.25 15.73
CA ILE A 98 -6.47 -0.12 14.39
C ILE A 98 -6.30 1.28 13.80
N ASP A 99 -6.44 2.35 14.60
CA ASP A 99 -6.30 3.73 14.12
C ASP A 99 -4.87 4.04 13.66
N GLN A 100 -3.86 3.51 14.38
CA GLN A 100 -2.46 3.62 14.02
C GLN A 100 -2.17 2.85 12.74
N MET A 101 -2.64 1.60 12.61
CA MET A 101 -2.49 0.80 11.40
C MET A 101 -3.13 1.51 10.17
N VAL A 102 -4.36 1.99 10.29
CA VAL A 102 -5.03 2.76 9.22
C VAL A 102 -4.26 4.05 8.88
N SER A 103 -3.61 4.67 9.86
CA SER A 103 -2.78 5.85 9.61
C SER A 103 -1.54 5.54 8.77
N GLU A 104 -0.98 4.34 8.86
CA GLU A 104 0.17 3.93 8.04
C GLU A 104 -0.19 3.84 6.55
N TYR A 105 -1.36 3.27 6.22
CA TYR A 105 -1.86 3.24 4.85
C TYR A 105 -2.10 4.64 4.28
N ARG A 106 -2.64 5.56 5.09
CA ARG A 106 -2.82 6.97 4.68
C ARG A 106 -1.48 7.65 4.39
N ALA A 107 -0.47 7.41 5.22
CA ALA A 107 0.87 7.94 5.01
C ALA A 107 1.55 7.33 3.77
N LEU A 108 1.40 6.02 3.55
CA LEU A 108 1.94 5.32 2.39
C LEU A 108 1.36 5.89 1.09
N ARG A 109 0.03 6.01 1.02
CA ARG A 109 -0.68 6.60 -0.13
C ARG A 109 -0.17 8.00 -0.43
N ALA A 110 -0.06 8.85 0.61
CA ALA A 110 0.44 10.20 0.45
C ALA A 110 1.89 10.23 -0.07
N SER A 111 2.76 9.36 0.47
CA SER A 111 4.16 9.25 0.06
C SER A 111 4.29 8.85 -1.42
N VAL A 112 3.63 7.77 -1.83
CA VAL A 112 3.67 7.26 -3.20
C VAL A 112 3.16 8.32 -4.19
N VAL A 113 1.97 8.88 -3.96
CA VAL A 113 1.33 9.84 -4.88
C VAL A 113 2.14 11.13 -5.01
N LYS A 114 2.64 11.66 -3.89
CA LYS A 114 3.45 12.89 -3.89
C LYS A 114 4.75 12.71 -4.67
N GLN A 115 5.46 11.60 -4.43
CA GLN A 115 6.73 11.36 -5.10
C GLN A 115 6.52 11.05 -6.60
N TRP A 116 5.50 10.27 -6.94
CA TRP A 116 5.20 9.93 -8.34
C TRP A 116 4.79 11.16 -9.16
N THR A 117 3.86 11.97 -8.66
CA THR A 117 3.42 13.19 -9.37
C THR A 117 4.50 14.26 -9.43
N GLY A 118 5.41 14.31 -8.45
CA GLY A 118 6.60 15.15 -8.49
C GLY A 118 7.61 14.73 -9.57
N ALA A 119 7.76 13.43 -9.80
CA ALA A 119 8.59 12.87 -10.88
C ALA A 119 7.88 12.87 -12.24
N ASN A 120 6.55 12.95 -12.27
CA ASN A 120 5.71 12.87 -13.46
C ASN A 120 4.76 14.08 -13.60
N PRO A 121 5.25 15.24 -14.04
CA PRO A 121 4.50 16.50 -14.01
C PRO A 121 3.34 16.58 -15.02
N ALA A 122 3.23 15.64 -15.95
CA ALA A 122 2.19 15.60 -16.98
C ALA A 122 1.55 14.21 -17.01
N LEU A 123 0.42 14.06 -16.32
CA LEU A 123 -0.32 12.80 -16.26
C LEU A 123 -1.16 12.57 -17.53
N SER A 124 -1.15 11.34 -18.01
CA SER A 124 -2.02 10.82 -19.07
C SER A 124 -3.29 10.16 -18.51
N THR A 125 -4.24 9.79 -19.37
CA THR A 125 -5.42 9.00 -18.95
C THR A 125 -5.02 7.65 -18.37
N THR A 126 -4.00 7.02 -18.95
CA THR A 126 -3.43 5.76 -18.47
C THR A 126 -2.79 5.88 -17.09
N ASP A 127 -2.30 7.07 -16.72
CA ASP A 127 -1.81 7.36 -15.36
C ASP A 127 -2.98 7.52 -14.37
N LEU A 128 -4.13 8.07 -14.81
CA LEU A 128 -5.33 8.14 -13.98
C LEU A 128 -5.95 6.74 -13.74
N ASP A 129 -5.85 5.85 -14.75
CA ASP A 129 -6.23 4.46 -14.59
C ASP A 129 -5.35 3.80 -13.51
N ASP A 130 -4.02 3.97 -13.58
CA ASP A 130 -3.09 3.48 -12.55
C ASP A 130 -3.38 4.02 -11.14
N MET A 131 -3.73 5.31 -11.03
CA MET A 131 -4.13 5.90 -9.75
C MET A 131 -5.39 5.24 -9.20
N THR A 132 -6.34 4.88 -10.08
CA THR A 132 -7.57 4.17 -9.69
C THR A 132 -7.24 2.78 -9.17
N ARG A 133 -6.42 2.03 -9.91
CA ARG A 133 -5.92 0.70 -9.52
C ARG A 133 -5.16 0.72 -8.21
N PHE A 134 -4.31 1.74 -8.01
CA PHE A 134 -3.58 1.93 -6.76
C PHE A 134 -4.50 2.18 -5.56
N ASN A 135 -5.55 2.99 -5.73
CA ASN A 135 -6.52 3.22 -4.66
C ASN A 135 -7.27 1.93 -4.30
N GLU A 136 -7.71 1.16 -5.31
CA GLU A 136 -8.34 -0.15 -5.12
C GLU A 136 -7.42 -1.12 -4.35
N ALA A 137 -6.12 -1.18 -4.69
CA ALA A 137 -5.13 -2.01 -4.00
C ALA A 137 -4.94 -1.60 -2.53
N ILE A 138 -4.85 -0.30 -2.25
CA ILE A 138 -4.73 0.20 -0.87
C ILE A 138 -6.02 -0.09 -0.08
N ASP A 139 -7.18 0.12 -0.67
CA ASP A 139 -8.47 -0.06 0.01
C ASP A 139 -8.74 -1.56 0.30
N GLN A 140 -8.34 -2.46 -0.61
CA GLN A 140 -8.30 -3.91 -0.32
C GLN A 140 -7.37 -4.22 0.84
N ALA A 141 -6.09 -3.81 0.76
CA ALA A 141 -5.12 -4.10 1.81
C ALA A 141 -5.56 -3.55 3.18
N MET A 142 -6.16 -2.35 3.20
CA MET A 142 -6.72 -1.76 4.42
C MET A 142 -7.90 -2.58 4.95
N THR A 143 -8.81 -3.03 4.09
CA THR A 143 -9.97 -3.85 4.49
C THR A 143 -9.54 -5.18 5.09
N GLU A 144 -8.63 -5.89 4.43
CA GLU A 144 -8.03 -7.13 4.93
C GLU A 144 -7.30 -6.90 6.26
N SER A 145 -6.54 -5.81 6.37
CA SER A 145 -5.84 -5.47 7.60
C SER A 145 -6.79 -5.18 8.76
N VAL A 146 -7.93 -4.52 8.51
CA VAL A 146 -8.92 -4.20 9.55
C VAL A 146 -9.54 -5.48 10.10
N ALA A 147 -9.77 -6.50 9.28
CA ALA A 147 -10.35 -7.77 9.70
C ALA A 147 -9.50 -8.49 10.77
N GLU A 148 -8.18 -8.28 10.81
CA GLU A 148 -7.30 -8.82 11.84
C GLU A 148 -7.46 -8.16 13.23
N TYR A 149 -8.18 -7.03 13.31
CA TYR A 149 -8.39 -6.28 14.56
C TYR A 149 -9.82 -6.43 15.12
N THR A 150 -10.70 -7.19 14.47
CA THR A 150 -12.13 -7.31 14.81
C THR A 150 -12.54 -8.75 15.00
#